data_AF-A0A345NID5-F1
#
_entry.id   AF-A0A345NID5-F1
#
_cell.length_a   1.000
_cell.length_b   1.000
_cell.length_c   1.000
_cell.angle_alpha   90.00
_cell.angle_beta   90.00
_cell.angle_gamma   90.00
#
_symmetry.space_group_name_H-M   'P 1'
#
loop_
_entity.id
_entity.type
_entity.pdbx_description
1 polymer ?
#
loop_
_entity_poly.entity_id
_entity_poly.type
_entity_poly.pdbx_seq_one_letter_code
_entity_poly.pdbx_strand_id
1 'polypeptide(L)'
;MTSTITVTRGNDPGAVRRILASLPDWFGIPEANEHYVRAGARLPGYLASVDDRVVGVALVDALEEDLRADGAQVLQVKTVGASFEDEGYAATRAFYEARGFLPLQEVDGLDWDGPTLVMVKPLRP
;
A
#
# COMPACT_ATOMS: atom_id res chain seq x y z
N MET A 1 -11.61 -7.77 25.57
CA MET A 1 -12.53 -6.88 24.84
C MET A 1 -12.18 -7.00 23.38
N THR A 2 -13.11 -7.40 22.52
CA THR A 2 -12.89 -7.51 21.08
C THR A 2 -13.32 -6.19 20.45
N SER A 3 -12.39 -5.39 19.96
CA SER A 3 -12.72 -4.18 19.20
C SER A 3 -13.06 -4.57 17.76
N THR A 4 -14.21 -4.13 17.26
CA THR A 4 -14.63 -4.35 15.87
C THR A 4 -13.95 -3.32 14.97
N ILE A 5 -13.36 -3.77 13.86
CA ILE A 5 -12.82 -2.89 12.82
C ILE A 5 -13.87 -2.75 11.72
N THR A 6 -14.19 -1.52 11.33
CA THR A 6 -15.06 -1.22 10.18
C THR A 6 -14.24 -0.66 9.04
N VAL A 7 -14.47 -1.16 7.83
CA VAL A 7 -13.82 -0.69 6.60
C VAL A 7 -14.86 0.00 5.72
N THR A 8 -14.58 1.26 5.36
CA THR A 8 -15.45 2.06 4.50
C THR A 8 -14.64 2.74 3.40
N ARG A 9 -15.22 2.86 2.20
CA ARG A 9 -14.68 3.74 1.16
C ARG A 9 -14.67 5.18 1.67
N GLY A 10 -13.56 5.87 1.51
CA GLY A 10 -13.41 7.24 1.98
C GLY A 10 -11.97 7.73 1.99
N ASN A 11 -11.81 9.02 2.30
CA ASN A 11 -10.54 9.72 2.31
C ASN A 11 -10.43 10.53 3.60
N ASP A 12 -9.35 10.32 4.37
CA ASP A 12 -9.02 11.12 5.54
C ASP A 12 -7.53 11.50 5.48
N PRO A 13 -7.18 12.62 4.82
CA PRO A 13 -5.79 13.08 4.75
C PRO A 13 -5.21 13.42 6.13
N GLY A 14 -6.06 13.76 7.11
CA GLY A 14 -5.65 13.96 8.49
C GLY A 14 -5.18 12.65 9.13
N ALA A 15 -5.94 11.57 8.96
CA ALA A 15 -5.53 10.24 9.39
C ALA A 15 -4.27 9.75 8.67
N VAL A 16 -4.17 9.94 7.35
CA VAL A 16 -2.96 9.58 6.59
C VAL A 16 -1.75 10.26 7.20
N ARG A 17 -1.79 11.58 7.43
CA ARG A 17 -0.67 12.30 8.04
C ARG A 17 -0.31 11.74 9.42
N ARG A 18 -1.31 11.48 10.28
CA ARG A 18 -1.08 10.93 11.62
C ARG A 18 -0.46 9.53 11.58
N ILE A 19 -0.93 8.66 10.68
CA ILE A 19 -0.45 7.28 10.54
C ILE A 19 0.99 7.28 10.02
N LEU A 20 1.30 8.04 8.97
CA LEU A 20 2.66 8.13 8.43
C LEU A 20 3.64 8.69 9.48
N ALA A 21 3.24 9.71 10.23
CA ALA A 21 4.05 10.26 11.33
C ALA A 21 4.28 9.27 12.48
N SER A 22 3.44 8.25 12.63
CA SER A 22 3.62 7.20 13.65
C SER A 22 4.58 6.07 13.23
N LEU A 23 5.06 6.10 11.98
CA LEU A 23 5.94 5.09 11.39
C LEU A 23 7.26 5.73 10.89
N PRO A 24 8.05 6.37 11.78
CA PRO A 24 9.21 7.16 11.39
C PRO A 24 10.32 6.35 10.73
N ASP A 25 10.43 5.06 11.02
CA ASP A 25 11.43 4.18 10.39
C ASP A 25 11.16 3.99 8.88
N TRP A 26 9.90 4.11 8.45
CA TRP A 26 9.47 3.89 7.06
C TRP A 26 9.14 5.22 6.36
N PHE A 27 8.70 6.23 7.11
CA PHE A 27 8.19 7.51 6.61
C PHE A 27 8.87 8.70 7.31
N GLY A 28 10.17 8.57 7.60
CA GLY A 28 10.94 9.57 8.35
C GLY A 28 11.22 10.90 7.64
N ILE A 29 10.73 11.09 6.41
CA ILE A 29 10.89 12.33 5.62
C ILE A 29 9.53 13.03 5.50
N PRO A 30 9.23 14.01 6.37
CA PRO A 30 7.91 14.67 6.41
C PRO A 30 7.51 15.34 5.09
N GLU A 31 8.46 15.92 4.36
CA GLU A 31 8.22 16.58 3.09
C GLU A 31 7.79 15.57 2.00
N ALA A 32 8.35 14.36 2.04
CA ALA A 32 7.94 13.27 1.16
C ALA A 32 6.54 12.77 1.52
N ASN A 33 6.20 12.76 2.82
CA ASN A 33 4.88 12.33 3.31
C ASN A 33 3.73 13.19 2.79
N GLU A 34 3.96 14.49 2.53
CA GLU A 34 2.93 15.37 1.99
C GLU A 34 2.44 14.94 0.59
N HIS A 35 3.25 14.19 -0.17
CA HIS A 35 2.78 13.55 -1.40
C HIS A 35 1.69 12.50 -1.10
N TYR A 36 1.92 11.61 -0.14
CA TYR A 36 0.95 10.60 0.30
C TYR A 36 -0.30 11.24 0.90
N VAL A 37 -0.17 12.33 1.66
CA VAL A 37 -1.33 13.04 2.21
C VAL A 37 -2.20 13.64 1.11
N ARG A 38 -1.59 14.27 0.09
CA ARG A 38 -2.32 14.79 -1.07
C ARG A 38 -3.00 13.68 -1.87
N ALA A 39 -2.31 12.55 -2.06
CA ALA A 39 -2.88 11.38 -2.73
C ALA A 39 -4.07 10.81 -1.94
N GLY A 40 -3.93 10.66 -0.62
CA GLY A 40 -4.98 10.20 0.29
C GLY A 40 -6.19 11.12 0.42
N ALA A 41 -6.13 12.35 -0.11
CA ALA A 41 -7.28 13.24 -0.23
C ALA A 41 -8.04 13.09 -1.56
N ARG A 42 -7.43 12.49 -2.60
CA ARG A 42 -7.92 12.55 -3.98
C ARG A 42 -8.17 11.19 -4.61
N LEU A 43 -7.34 10.21 -4.29
CA LEU A 43 -7.44 8.88 -4.87
C LEU A 43 -8.45 8.05 -4.09
N PRO A 44 -9.24 7.18 -4.75
CA PRO A 44 -10.10 6.24 -4.05
C PRO A 44 -9.32 5.49 -2.97
N GLY A 45 -9.88 5.44 -1.76
CA GLY A 45 -9.23 4.81 -0.62
C GLY A 45 -10.23 4.12 0.30
N TYR A 46 -9.68 3.39 1.26
CA TYR A 46 -10.44 2.70 2.31
C TYR A 46 -9.88 3.08 3.68
N LEU A 47 -10.78 3.39 4.60
CA LEU A 47 -10.45 3.74 5.97
C LEU A 47 -10.83 2.58 6.88
N ALA A 48 -9.86 2.08 7.64
CA ALA A 48 -10.11 1.14 8.72
C ALA A 48 -10.28 1.92 10.02
N SER A 49 -11.45 1.79 10.65
CA SER A 49 -11.81 2.55 11.85
C SER A 49 -12.18 1.65 13.02
N VAL A 50 -11.82 2.09 14.22
CA VAL A 50 -12.24 1.52 15.51
C VAL A 50 -12.86 2.66 16.31
N ASP A 51 -14.08 2.49 16.82
CA ASP A 51 -14.82 3.50 17.60
C ASP A 51 -14.77 4.90 16.95
N ASP A 52 -15.13 4.98 15.66
CA ASP A 52 -15.13 6.19 14.82
C ASP A 52 -13.76 6.86 14.59
N ARG A 53 -12.67 6.23 15.02
CA ARG A 53 -11.31 6.69 14.75
C ARG A 53 -10.66 5.86 13.65
N VAL A 54 -10.19 6.52 12.60
CA VAL A 54 -9.35 5.88 11.58
C VAL A 54 -8.01 5.46 12.22
N VAL A 55 -7.76 4.16 12.24
CA VAL A 55 -6.56 3.52 12.80
C VAL A 55 -5.66 2.92 11.74
N GLY A 56 -6.13 2.81 10.50
CA GLY A 56 -5.35 2.27 9.40
C GLY A 56 -6.03 2.48 8.06
N VAL A 57 -5.36 1.99 7.03
CA VAL A 57 -5.90 1.91 5.68
C VAL A 57 -5.92 0.43 5.28
N ALA A 58 -7.11 -0.16 5.13
CA ALA A 58 -7.29 -1.56 4.73
C ALA A 58 -7.19 -1.69 3.21
N LEU A 59 -6.09 -1.22 2.64
CA LEU A 59 -6.03 -0.90 1.21
C LEU A 59 -6.08 -2.15 0.34
N VAL A 60 -5.33 -3.20 0.68
CA VAL A 60 -5.13 -4.30 -0.26
C VAL A 60 -6.41 -5.13 -0.42
N ASP A 61 -7.04 -5.56 0.67
CA ASP A 61 -8.18 -6.49 0.59
C ASP A 61 -9.42 -5.83 0.00
N ALA A 62 -9.72 -4.61 0.47
CA ALA A 62 -10.87 -3.86 -0.03
C ALA A 62 -10.64 -3.39 -1.48
N LEU A 63 -9.42 -3.00 -1.85
CA LEU A 63 -9.10 -2.70 -3.26
C LEU A 63 -9.26 -3.95 -4.14
N GLU A 64 -8.81 -5.12 -3.68
CA GLU A 64 -8.97 -6.35 -4.46
C GLU A 64 -10.43 -6.73 -4.67
N GLU A 65 -11.29 -6.57 -3.66
CA GLU A 65 -12.74 -6.81 -3.78
C GLU A 65 -13.36 -5.93 -4.86
N ASP A 66 -13.08 -4.63 -4.82
CA ASP A 66 -13.63 -3.70 -5.80
C ASP A 66 -13.02 -3.87 -7.19
N LEU A 67 -11.71 -4.16 -7.29
CA LEU A 67 -11.09 -4.47 -8.58
C LEU A 67 -11.69 -5.74 -9.20
N ARG A 68 -12.02 -6.76 -8.40
CA ARG A 68 -12.75 -7.94 -8.90
C ARG A 68 -14.15 -7.56 -9.39
N ALA A 69 -14.88 -6.71 -8.64
CA ALA A 69 -16.18 -6.23 -9.05
C ALA A 69 -16.13 -5.43 -10.36
N ASP A 70 -15.06 -4.67 -10.58
CA ASP A 70 -14.79 -3.91 -11.80
C ASP A 70 -14.27 -4.78 -12.96
N GLY A 71 -14.12 -6.09 -12.76
CA GLY A 71 -13.67 -7.05 -13.79
C GLY A 71 -12.17 -7.02 -14.07
N ALA A 72 -11.36 -6.41 -13.20
CA ALA A 72 -9.90 -6.44 -13.32
C ALA A 72 -9.38 -7.86 -13.09
N GLN A 73 -8.41 -8.27 -13.92
CA GLN A 73 -7.85 -9.63 -13.88
C GLN A 73 -6.53 -9.71 -13.13
N VAL A 74 -5.81 -8.59 -13.02
CA VAL A 74 -4.48 -8.52 -12.41
C VAL A 74 -4.34 -7.21 -11.65
N LEU A 75 -3.80 -7.29 -10.43
CA LEU A 75 -3.31 -6.16 -9.66
C LEU A 75 -1.79 -6.15 -9.70
N GLN A 76 -1.19 -5.00 -10.01
CA GLN A 76 0.25 -4.81 -10.05
C GLN A 76 0.71 -3.86 -8.94
N VAL A 77 1.84 -4.19 -8.32
CA VAL A 77 2.62 -3.27 -7.49
C VAL A 77 4.06 -3.21 -8.00
N LYS A 78 4.74 -2.11 -7.67
CA LYS A 78 6.16 -1.94 -7.92
C LYS A 78 6.85 -1.57 -6.61
N THR A 79 8.03 -2.14 -6.40
CA THR A 79 8.86 -1.90 -5.21
C THR A 79 10.33 -1.95 -5.60
N VAL A 80 11.24 -1.48 -4.73
CA VAL A 80 12.68 -1.63 -4.96
C VAL A 80 13.04 -3.11 -5.11
N GLY A 81 13.87 -3.38 -6.12
CA GLY A 81 14.31 -4.71 -6.52
C GLY A 81 15.18 -5.42 -5.49
N ALA A 82 15.25 -6.74 -5.61
CA ALA A 82 16.06 -7.58 -4.74
C ALA A 82 17.57 -7.40 -4.97
N SER A 83 17.99 -6.92 -6.15
CA SER A 83 19.40 -6.56 -6.39
C SER A 83 19.88 -5.31 -5.66
N PHE A 84 18.98 -4.56 -5.00
CA PHE A 84 19.35 -3.53 -4.03
C PHE A 84 19.09 -4.04 -2.60
N GLU A 85 20.18 -4.31 -1.86
CA GLU A 85 20.12 -4.86 -0.51
C GLU A 85 19.70 -3.78 0.50
N ASP A 86 18.44 -3.85 0.93
CA ASP A 86 17.87 -2.98 1.96
C ASP A 86 16.83 -3.76 2.78
N GLU A 87 16.94 -3.70 4.10
CA GLU A 87 16.08 -4.46 5.02
C GLU A 87 14.61 -4.00 4.97
N GLY A 88 14.37 -2.70 4.80
CA GLY A 88 13.02 -2.13 4.71
C GLY A 88 12.31 -2.57 3.43
N TYR A 89 13.01 -2.59 2.30
CA TYR A 89 12.46 -3.09 1.05
C TYR A 89 12.37 -4.62 0.99
N ALA A 90 13.24 -5.34 1.70
CA ALA A 90 13.05 -6.77 1.91
C ALA A 90 11.75 -7.06 2.67
N ALA A 91 11.46 -6.31 3.73
CA ALA A 91 10.19 -6.41 4.46
C ALA A 91 8.98 -6.03 3.58
N THR A 92 9.12 -5.03 2.71
CA THR A 92 8.07 -4.62 1.76
C THR A 92 7.75 -5.72 0.75
N ARG A 93 8.77 -6.38 0.18
CA ARG A 93 8.57 -7.53 -0.73
C ARG A 93 7.87 -8.69 -0.02
N ALA A 94 8.36 -9.05 1.18
CA ALA A 94 7.77 -10.12 2.00
C ALA A 94 6.30 -9.83 2.35
N PHE A 95 5.95 -8.57 2.61
CA PHE A 95 4.55 -8.16 2.81
C PHE A 95 3.68 -8.47 1.59
N TYR A 96 4.10 -8.06 0.38
CA TYR A 96 3.32 -8.32 -0.83
C TYR A 96 3.24 -9.81 -1.18
N GLU A 97 4.33 -10.56 -1.00
CA GLU A 97 4.33 -12.02 -1.14
C GLU A 97 3.33 -12.69 -0.19
N ALA A 98 3.29 -12.27 1.08
CA ALA A 98 2.31 -12.76 2.06
C ALA A 98 0.86 -12.37 1.71
N ARG A 99 0.66 -11.30 0.91
CA ARG A 99 -0.64 -10.94 0.32
C ARG A 99 -0.95 -11.73 -0.96
N GLY A 100 -0.06 -12.59 -1.43
CA GLY A 100 -0.26 -13.43 -2.62
C GLY A 100 0.15 -12.79 -3.93
N PHE A 101 0.95 -11.72 -3.89
CA PHE A 101 1.63 -11.20 -5.08
C PHE A 101 2.81 -12.11 -5.44
N LEU A 102 3.08 -12.22 -6.74
CA LEU A 102 4.18 -12.97 -7.31
C LEU A 102 5.18 -12.00 -7.95
N PRO A 103 6.50 -12.16 -7.73
CA PRO A 103 7.50 -11.39 -8.47
C PRO A 103 7.42 -11.75 -9.95
N LEU A 104 7.33 -10.73 -10.82
CA LEU A 104 7.22 -10.92 -12.27
C LEU A 104 8.55 -10.63 -12.97
N GLN A 105 9.10 -9.44 -12.77
CA GLN A 105 10.31 -8.99 -13.45
C GLN A 105 10.96 -7.84 -12.68
N GLU A 106 12.29 -7.84 -12.63
CA GLU A 106 13.08 -6.70 -12.16
C GLU A 106 13.62 -5.91 -13.36
N VAL A 107 13.51 -4.58 -13.29
CA VAL A 107 13.91 -3.63 -14.35
C VAL A 107 14.63 -2.44 -13.72
N ASP A 108 15.82 -2.15 -14.22
CA ASP A 108 16.57 -0.94 -13.84
C ASP A 108 16.01 0.30 -14.53
N GLY A 109 15.99 1.43 -13.82
CA GLY A 109 15.64 2.72 -14.40
C GLY A 109 14.14 2.92 -14.67
N LEU A 110 13.27 2.08 -14.09
CA LEU A 110 11.82 2.15 -14.35
C LEU A 110 11.15 3.32 -13.61
N ASP A 111 11.27 3.36 -12.28
CA ASP A 111 10.67 4.41 -11.45
C ASP A 111 11.72 5.27 -10.71
N TRP A 112 12.99 4.80 -10.69
CA TRP A 112 14.15 5.47 -10.10
C TRP A 112 15.43 4.91 -10.72
N ASP A 113 16.59 5.53 -10.44
CA ASP A 113 17.91 5.12 -10.95
C ASP A 113 18.46 3.89 -10.21
N GLY A 114 17.69 2.80 -10.24
CA GLY A 114 17.99 1.54 -9.57
C GLY A 114 16.99 0.44 -9.92
N PRO A 115 17.15 -0.76 -9.33
CA PRO A 115 16.31 -1.90 -9.67
C PRO A 115 14.90 -1.72 -9.13
N THR A 116 13.91 -1.93 -9.99
CA THR A 116 12.49 -1.93 -9.64
C THR A 116 11.90 -3.31 -9.91
N LEU A 117 11.40 -3.97 -8.87
CA LEU A 117 10.67 -5.22 -8.99
C LEU A 117 9.19 -4.93 -9.24
N VAL A 118 8.69 -5.44 -10.36
CA VAL A 118 7.27 -5.54 -10.65
C VAL A 118 6.75 -6.83 -10.03
N MET A 119 5.71 -6.73 -9.20
CA MET A 119 4.99 -7.87 -8.64
C MET A 119 3.53 -7.82 -9.06
N VAL A 120 2.93 -8.99 -9.30
CA VAL A 120 1.56 -9.13 -9.79
C VAL A 120 0.76 -10.11 -8.96
N LYS A 121 -0.52 -9.82 -8.74
CA LYS A 121 -1.48 -10.74 -8.14
C LYS A 121 -2.61 -10.99 -9.13
N PRO A 122 -2.82 -12.22 -9.60
CA PRO A 122 -4.02 -12.58 -10.33
C PRO A 122 -5.25 -12.38 -9.45
N LEU A 123 -6.20 -11.59 -9.91
CA LEU A 123 -7.51 -11.43 -9.30
C LEU A 123 -8.42 -12.48 -9.93
N ARG A 124 -8.54 -13.64 -9.29
CA ARG A 124 -9.51 -14.66 -9.72
C ARG A 124 -10.93 -14.08 -9.57
N PRO A 125 -11.84 -14.38 -10.52
CA PRO A 125 -13.26 -14.09 -10.36
C PRO A 125 -13.85 -14.75 -9.11
#